data_AF-A0A1I1BWD8-F1
#
_entry.id   AF-A0A1I1BWD8-F1
#
_cell.length_a   1.000
_cell.length_b   1.000
_cell.length_c   1.000
_cell.angle_alpha   90.00
_cell.angle_beta   90.00
_cell.angle_gamma   90.00
#
_symmetry.space_group_name_H-M   'P 1'
#
loop_
_entity.id
_entity.type
_entity.pdbx_description
1 polymer ?
#
loop_
_entity_poly.entity_id
_entity_poly.type
_entity_poly.pdbx_seq_one_letter_code
_entity_poly.pdbx_strand_id
1 'polypeptide(L)'
;MSTIDDNQCDCTYFDEGDWVESKLNTDIIGIVVSNSDFGRYVNVQLAGSLEVRPFFAVTLRHAERADPPAKAEEPPTAVIINFENYLRGAKPQGRA
;
A
#
# COMPACT_ATOMS: atom_id res chain seq x y z
N MET A 1 -13.14 29.12 -11.57
CA MET A 1 -13.26 27.65 -11.61
C MET A 1 -12.62 27.16 -12.89
N SER A 2 -11.45 26.54 -12.81
CA SER A 2 -10.87 25.75 -13.91
C SER A 2 -10.64 24.36 -13.34
N THR A 3 -11.28 23.36 -13.93
CA THR A 3 -11.12 21.94 -13.62
C THR A 3 -9.75 21.50 -14.13
N ILE A 4 -8.79 21.34 -13.21
CA ILE A 4 -7.54 20.65 -13.49
C ILE A 4 -7.90 19.16 -13.47
N ASP A 5 -7.85 18.51 -14.63
CA ASP A 5 -7.75 17.05 -14.70
C ASP A 5 -6.39 16.65 -14.09
N ASP A 6 -6.39 16.35 -12.80
CA ASP A 6 -5.24 16.05 -11.92
C ASP A 6 -4.63 14.66 -12.17
N ASN A 7 -4.77 14.06 -13.36
CA ASN A 7 -4.43 12.64 -13.59
C ASN A 7 -3.26 12.38 -14.53
N GLN A 8 -2.49 13.40 -14.91
CA GLN A 8 -1.17 13.21 -15.49
C GLN A 8 -0.16 14.07 -14.73
N CYS A 9 0.39 13.50 -13.66
CA CYS A 9 1.62 13.99 -13.06
C CYS A 9 2.71 13.84 -14.13
N ASP A 10 2.93 14.87 -14.94
CA ASP A 10 4.06 15.01 -15.87
C ASP A 10 5.37 15.28 -15.09
N CYS A 11 5.49 14.57 -13.97
CA CYS A 11 6.47 14.76 -12.92
C CYS A 11 7.76 14.14 -13.44
N THR A 12 8.68 15.00 -13.88
CA THR A 12 9.97 14.62 -14.49
C THR A 12 10.94 13.98 -13.48
N TYR A 13 10.54 13.91 -12.22
CA TYR A 13 11.33 13.44 -11.09
C TYR A 13 10.59 12.30 -10.37
N PHE A 14 11.38 11.46 -9.71
CA PHE A 14 10.93 10.34 -8.88
C PHE A 14 11.44 10.58 -7.47
N ASP A 15 10.55 10.56 -6.49
CA ASP A 15 10.87 10.69 -5.08
C ASP A 15 10.80 9.33 -4.37
N GLU A 16 11.48 9.22 -3.23
CA GLU A 16 11.43 8.00 -2.42
C GLU A 16 10.00 7.74 -1.92
N GLY A 17 9.52 6.52 -2.10
CA GLY A 17 8.15 6.11 -1.79
C GLY A 17 7.19 6.15 -2.98
N ASP A 18 7.59 6.71 -4.13
CA ASP A 18 6.75 6.73 -5.32
C ASP A 18 6.56 5.32 -5.89
N TRP A 19 5.31 5.01 -6.24
CA TRP A 19 4.99 3.81 -7.00
C TRP A 19 5.30 4.05 -8.47
N VAL A 20 6.09 3.16 -9.04
CA VAL A 20 6.54 3.27 -10.42
C VAL A 20 6.34 1.96 -11.17
N GLU A 21 6.14 2.11 -12.47
CA GLU A 21 5.98 1.02 -13.42
C GLU A 21 6.98 1.20 -14.56
N SER A 22 7.52 0.09 -15.07
CA SER A 22 8.37 0.15 -16.27
C SER A 22 7.55 0.36 -17.54
N LYS A 23 7.94 1.36 -18.34
CA LYS A 23 7.40 1.60 -19.69
C LYS A 23 7.74 0.48 -20.68
N LEU A 24 8.79 -0.30 -20.41
CA LEU A 24 9.27 -1.39 -21.27
C LEU A 24 8.62 -2.74 -20.95
N ASN A 25 8.18 -2.91 -19.70
CA ASN A 25 7.47 -4.09 -19.24
C ASN A 25 6.52 -3.71 -18.10
N THR A 26 5.22 -3.66 -18.42
CA THR A 26 4.15 -3.26 -17.49
C THR A 26 3.94 -4.23 -16.33
N ASP A 27 4.50 -5.45 -16.40
CA ASP A 27 4.47 -6.41 -15.29
C ASP A 27 5.47 -6.04 -14.18
N ILE A 28 6.38 -5.10 -14.44
CA ILE A 28 7.38 -4.64 -13.47
C ILE A 28 6.85 -3.39 -12.76
N ILE A 29 6.41 -3.60 -11.52
CA ILE A 29 5.92 -2.56 -10.62
C ILE A 29 6.74 -2.59 -9.32
N GLY A 30 7.01 -1.42 -8.76
CA GLY A 30 7.71 -1.31 -7.49
C GLY A 30 7.66 0.09 -6.89
N ILE A 31 8.41 0.27 -5.82
CA ILE A 31 8.52 1.52 -5.08
C ILE A 31 9.93 2.07 -5.21
N VAL A 32 10.06 3.37 -5.42
CA VAL A 32 11.35 4.06 -5.44
C VAL A 32 11.94 4.09 -4.03
N VAL A 33 13.17 3.61 -3.87
CA VAL A 33 13.88 3.57 -2.57
C VAL A 33 15.08 4.49 -2.51
N SER A 34 15.62 4.91 -3.65
CA SER A 34 16.66 5.94 -3.74
C SER A 34 16.90 6.36 -5.19
N ASN A 35 17.56 7.49 -5.37
CA ASN A 35 18.06 7.96 -6.65
C ASN A 35 19.60 8.00 -6.65
N SER A 36 20.22 7.72 -7.79
CA SER A 36 21.68 7.78 -7.96
C SER A 36 22.09 8.43 -9.29
N ASP A 37 23.36 8.80 -9.40
CA ASP A 37 23.94 9.44 -10.59
C ASP A 37 23.14 10.66 -11.06
N PHE A 38 22.83 11.57 -10.14
CA PHE A 38 22.07 12.80 -10.40
C PHE A 38 20.69 12.53 -11.04
N GLY A 39 19.99 11.49 -10.56
CA GLY A 39 18.66 11.13 -11.04
C GLY A 39 18.65 10.38 -12.37
N ARG A 40 19.81 9.96 -12.88
CA ARG A 40 19.88 9.09 -14.06
C ARG A 40 19.31 7.71 -13.77
N TYR A 41 19.62 7.19 -12.58
CA TYR A 41 19.14 5.90 -12.12
C TYR A 41 18.23 6.04 -10.91
N VAL A 42 17.15 5.29 -10.94
CA VAL A 42 16.18 5.17 -9.87
C VAL A 42 16.25 3.74 -9.36
N ASN A 43 16.55 3.57 -8.08
CA ASN A 43 16.56 2.26 -7.43
C ASN A 43 15.14 1.93 -6.99
N VAL A 44 14.60 0.85 -7.52
CA VAL A 44 13.21 0.44 -7.30
C VAL A 44 13.19 -0.90 -6.58
N GLN A 45 12.46 -0.98 -5.47
CA GLN A 45 12.12 -2.23 -4.81
C GLN A 45 10.91 -2.86 -5.48
N LEU A 46 11.09 -4.06 -6.05
CA LEU A 46 10.04 -4.75 -6.80
C LEU A 46 8.97 -5.34 -5.87
N ALA A 47 7.69 -5.14 -6.22
CA ALA A 47 6.57 -5.56 -5.39
C ALA A 47 6.46 -7.09 -5.21
N GLY A 48 6.89 -7.88 -6.21
CA GLY A 48 6.77 -9.35 -6.18
C GLY A 48 7.95 -10.08 -5.50
N SER A 49 9.13 -9.48 -5.45
CA SER A 49 10.35 -10.15 -4.98
C SER A 49 11.09 -9.42 -3.85
N LEU A 50 10.69 -8.18 -3.53
CA LEU A 50 11.40 -7.28 -2.61
C LEU A 50 12.86 -6.96 -3.02
N GLU A 51 13.28 -7.41 -4.21
CA GLU A 51 14.58 -7.12 -4.77
C GLU A 51 14.67 -5.63 -5.14
N VAL A 52 15.81 -5.01 -4.84
CA VAL A 52 16.10 -3.63 -5.25
C VAL A 52 16.92 -3.67 -6.53
N ARG A 53 16.41 -3.03 -7.59
CA ARG A 53 17.09 -2.96 -8.90
C ARG A 53 17.16 -1.52 -9.42
N PRO A 54 18.27 -1.14 -10.07
CA PRO A 54 18.38 0.16 -10.72
C PRO A 54 17.66 0.15 -12.08
N PHE A 55 16.94 1.24 -12.36
CA PHE A 55 16.30 1.52 -13.64
C PHE A 55 16.74 2.89 -14.14
N PHE A 56 16.77 3.08 -15.46
CA PHE A 56 16.92 4.42 -16.03
C PHE A 56 15.63 5.20 -15.78
N ALA A 57 15.74 6.43 -15.28
CA ALA A 57 14.57 7.27 -14.98
C ALA A 57 13.61 7.39 -16.19
N VAL A 58 14.16 7.50 -17.40
CA VAL A 58 13.37 7.63 -18.64
C VAL A 58 12.49 6.41 -18.94
N THR A 59 12.83 5.23 -18.44
CA THR A 59 12.09 3.98 -18.67
C THR A 59 11.02 3.73 -17.62
N LEU A 60 10.85 4.62 -16.64
CA LEU A 60 9.83 4.55 -15.61
C LEU A 60 8.71 5.56 -15.87
N ARG A 61 7.52 5.25 -15.38
CA ARG A 61 6.40 6.18 -15.18
C ARG A 61 5.87 6.01 -13.76
N HIS A 62 5.29 7.08 -13.21
CA HIS A 62 4.48 6.98 -12.00
C HIS A 62 3.33 6.01 -12.27
N ALA A 63 3.18 5.00 -11.42
CA ALA A 63 2.01 4.16 -11.44
C ALA A 63 0.86 4.97 -10.83
N GLU A 64 -0.33 4.89 -11.43
CA GLU A 64 -1.51 5.47 -10.81
C GLU A 64 -1.67 4.83 -9.42
N ARG A 65 -1.63 5.68 -8.39
CA ARG A 65 -1.99 5.26 -7.05
C ARG A 65 -3.47 4.95 -7.10
N ALA A 66 -3.82 3.68 -7.33
CA ALA A 66 -5.13 3.21 -6.94
C ALA A 66 -5.22 3.54 -5.45
N ASP A 67 -6.07 4.51 -5.10
CA ASP A 67 -6.39 4.77 -3.71
C ASP A 67 -6.63 3.42 -3.05
N PRO A 68 -6.09 3.17 -1.84
CA PRO A 68 -6.42 1.96 -1.12
C PRO A 68 -7.95 1.84 -1.17
N PRO A 69 -8.53 0.68 -1.54
CA PRO A 69 -9.97 0.55 -1.62
C PRO A 69 -10.52 1.13 -0.32
N ALA A 70 -11.38 2.15 -0.45
CA ALA A 70 -11.96 2.84 0.69
C ALA A 70 -12.36 1.75 1.68
N LYS A 71 -11.78 1.80 2.90
CA LYS A 71 -11.93 0.76 3.95
C LYS A 71 -13.27 0.09 3.75
N ALA A 72 -13.28 -1.19 3.36
CA ALA A 72 -14.52 -1.94 3.26
C ALA A 72 -15.28 -1.68 4.56
N GLU A 73 -16.52 -1.19 4.44
CA GLU A 73 -17.38 -0.89 5.60
C GLU A 73 -17.28 -2.10 6.53
N GLU A 74 -16.78 -1.83 7.76
CA GLU A 74 -16.62 -2.88 8.76
C GLU A 74 -17.99 -3.58 8.90
N PRO A 75 -18.08 -4.91 8.71
CA PRO A 75 -19.33 -5.60 8.92
C PRO A 75 -19.78 -5.33 10.36
N PRO A 76 -21.02 -4.88 10.60
CA PRO A 76 -21.44 -4.50 11.93
C PRO A 76 -21.62 -5.78 12.72
N THR A 77 -20.66 -6.18 13.55
CA THR A 77 -20.87 -7.06 14.72
C THR A 77 -19.61 -7.21 15.57
N ALA A 78 -19.20 -6.13 16.21
CA ALA A 78 -18.53 -6.29 17.50
C ALA A 78 -19.58 -6.83 18.49
N VAL A 79 -19.56 -8.14 18.75
CA VAL A 79 -20.34 -8.73 19.85
C VAL A 79 -19.71 -8.22 21.15
N ILE A 80 -20.34 -7.24 21.77
CA ILE A 80 -19.98 -6.81 23.12
C ILE A 80 -20.36 -7.95 24.07
N ILE A 81 -19.37 -8.75 24.47
CA ILE A 81 -19.55 -9.79 25.49
C ILE A 81 -19.62 -9.07 26.85
N ASN A 82 -20.83 -8.94 27.42
CA ASN A 82 -21.00 -8.50 28.79
C ASN A 82 -20.74 -9.68 29.75
N PHE A 83 -19.61 -9.65 30.46
CA PHE A 83 -19.17 -10.69 31.39
C PHE A 83 -20.02 -10.81 32.67
N GLU A 84 -20.90 -9.84 32.96
CA GLU A 84 -21.73 -9.86 34.18
C GLU A 84 -22.76 -11.01 34.21
N ASN A 85 -23.15 -11.51 33.04
CA ASN A 85 -24.06 -12.67 32.92
C ASN A 85 -23.33 -14.01 32.91
N TYR A 86 -22.02 -14.03 32.64
CA TYR A 86 -21.23 -15.26 32.58
C TYR A 86 -20.95 -15.83 33.99
N LEU A 87 -20.92 -14.96 35.01
CA LEU A 87 -20.60 -15.35 36.39
C LEU A 87 -21.83 -15.76 37.22
N ARG A 88 -23.07 -15.62 36.72
CA ARG A 88 -24.29 -16.03 37.47
C ARG A 88 -24.69 -17.49 37.26
N GLY A 89 -24.07 -18.19 36.30
CA GLY A 89 -24.40 -19.58 35.96
C GLY A 89 -23.50 -20.65 36.61
N ALA A 90 -22.36 -20.28 37.20
CA ALA A 90 -21.43 -21.25 37.76
C ALA A 90 -21.86 -21.67 39.18
N LYS A 91 -22.77 -22.63 39.28
CA LYS A 91 -22.91 -23.42 40.52
C LYS A 91 -21.65 -24.30 40.67
N PRO A 92 -20.88 -24.20 41.75
CA PRO A 92 -19.80 -25.16 42.00
C PRO A 92 -20.43 -26.53 42.27
N GLN A 93 -20.19 -27.47 41.37
CA GLN A 93 -20.57 -28.87 41.54
C GLN A 93 -19.67 -29.46 42.63
N GLY A 94 -20.28 -29.88 43.74
CA GLY A 94 -19.60 -30.40 44.92
C GLY A 94 -18.73 -31.62 44.62
N ARG A 95 -17.63 -31.75 45.35
CA ARG A 95 -16.76 -32.92 45.37
C ARG A 95 -17.09 -33.74 46.62
N ALA A 96 -17.33 -35.03 46.40
CA ALA A 96 -17.57 -36.07 47.41
C ALA A 96 -16.38 -36.27 48.35
#